data_AF-A0A9P7K2V5-F1
#
_entry.id   AF-A0A9P7K2V5-F1
#
_cell.length_a   1.000
_cell.length_b   1.000
_cell.length_c   1.000
_cell.angle_alpha   90.00
_cell.angle_beta   90.00
_cell.angle_gamma   90.00
#
_symmetry.space_group_name_H-M   'P 1'
#
loop_
_entity.id
_entity.type
_entity.pdbx_description
1 polymer ?
#
loop_
_entity_poly.entity_id
_entity_poly.type
_entity_poly.pdbx_seq_one_letter_code
_entity_poly.pdbx_strand_id
1 'polypeptide(L)'
;MPRPPRQSDGRRPAHIPHPRTVFPLETAEAAGAETLVAKIKGVQTKKKYKPVAQKVRSVVASCPDDFRIERKIIGDPLASMPKLDPNPAPFRPQGRYTEERMLQLDREHPGFLTEAERRIMHDLMCKQNQAFAWEDEER
;
A
#
# COMPACT_ATOMS: atom_id res chain seq x y z
N MET A 1 39.59 -8.18 -11.75
CA MET A 1 39.18 -7.43 -10.53
C MET A 1 38.11 -8.25 -9.81
N PRO A 2 38.36 -8.82 -8.62
CA PRO A 2 37.32 -9.50 -7.85
C PRO A 2 36.41 -8.47 -7.15
N ARG A 3 35.09 -8.78 -7.06
CA ARG A 3 34.10 -7.93 -6.38
C ARG A 3 34.24 -8.00 -4.85
N PRO A 4 34.07 -6.88 -4.12
CA PRO A 4 34.10 -6.90 -2.65
C PRO A 4 32.88 -7.63 -2.07
N PRO A 5 33.01 -8.26 -0.89
CA PRO A 5 31.93 -8.98 -0.23
C PRO A 5 30.82 -8.04 0.26
N ARG A 6 29.58 -8.51 0.13
CA ARG A 6 28.36 -7.83 0.55
C ARG A 6 28.33 -7.76 2.08
N GLN A 7 28.48 -6.57 2.65
CA GLN A 7 28.25 -6.35 4.08
C GLN A 7 26.74 -6.48 4.34
N SER A 8 26.34 -7.46 5.14
CA SER A 8 24.99 -7.59 5.63
C SER A 8 24.88 -6.78 6.93
N ASP A 9 24.39 -5.54 6.84
CA ASP A 9 24.06 -4.76 8.02
C ASP A 9 22.89 -5.44 8.74
N GLY A 10 23.17 -6.03 9.90
CA GLY A 10 22.26 -6.85 10.70
C GLY A 10 21.09 -6.09 11.36
N ARG A 11 20.59 -5.00 10.78
CA ARG A 11 19.39 -4.31 11.27
C ARG A 11 18.13 -5.02 10.80
N ARG A 12 17.62 -5.95 11.62
CA ARG A 12 16.23 -6.39 11.52
C ARG A 12 15.33 -5.22 11.97
N PRO A 13 14.34 -4.78 11.17
CA PRO A 13 13.40 -3.76 11.62
C PRO A 13 12.53 -4.30 12.77
N ALA A 14 12.33 -3.46 13.78
CA ALA A 14 11.50 -3.80 14.94
C ALA A 14 10.04 -4.03 14.53
N HIS A 15 9.40 -5.07 15.09
CA HIS A 15 7.98 -5.36 14.89
C HIS A 15 7.14 -4.30 15.61
N ILE A 16 6.40 -3.50 14.85
CA ILE A 16 5.41 -2.54 15.38
C ILE A 16 4.07 -3.29 15.56
N PRO A 17 3.52 -3.44 16.77
CA PRO A 17 2.22 -4.10 16.96
C PRO A 17 1.08 -3.18 16.50
N HIS A 18 0.17 -3.71 15.69
CA HIS A 18 -1.03 -3.00 15.25
C HIS A 18 -2.15 -3.17 16.28
N PRO A 19 -2.91 -2.10 16.64
CA PRO A 19 -4.07 -2.23 17.50
C PRO A 19 -5.21 -2.96 16.79
N ARG A 20 -5.77 -3.97 17.45
CA ARG A 20 -6.87 -4.79 16.94
C ARG A 20 -8.19 -4.11 17.25
N THR A 21 -8.75 -3.38 16.29
CA THR A 21 -10.10 -2.80 16.41
C THR A 21 -11.15 -3.91 16.30
N VAL A 22 -11.91 -4.12 17.38
CA VAL A 22 -13.09 -4.99 17.41
C VAL A 22 -14.32 -4.15 17.08
N PHE A 23 -14.98 -4.46 15.96
CA PHE A 23 -16.30 -3.91 15.64
C PHE A 23 -17.35 -4.54 16.58
N PRO A 24 -18.22 -3.75 17.25
CA PRO A 24 -19.33 -4.30 18.02
C PRO A 24 -20.36 -4.86 17.06
N LEU A 25 -20.69 -6.15 17.19
CA LEU A 25 -21.79 -6.76 16.46
C LEU A 25 -23.09 -6.42 17.21
N GLU A 26 -23.85 -5.49 16.64
CA GLU A 26 -25.15 -5.07 17.16
C GLU A 26 -26.14 -6.24 17.08
N THR A 27 -26.78 -6.55 18.21
CA THR A 27 -27.75 -7.63 18.39
C THR A 27 -29.08 -7.24 17.73
N ALA A 28 -29.43 -7.91 16.63
CA ALA A 28 -30.79 -7.89 16.09
C ALA A 28 -31.63 -8.98 16.80
N GLU A 29 -32.59 -8.53 17.61
CA GLU A 29 -33.69 -9.34 18.12
C GLU A 29 -34.51 -9.94 16.98
N ALA A 30 -34.73 -11.25 17.01
CA ALA A 30 -35.75 -11.91 16.21
C ALA A 30 -36.63 -12.75 17.15
N ALA A 31 -37.83 -12.24 17.38
CA ALA A 31 -38.89 -12.89 18.15
C ALA A 31 -39.56 -14.00 17.33
N GLY A 32 -39.81 -15.14 18.00
CA GLY A 32 -40.98 -15.99 17.80
C GLY A 32 -40.95 -16.99 16.64
N ALA A 33 -40.80 -18.28 16.97
CA ALA A 33 -41.85 -19.29 16.71
C ALA A 33 -41.39 -20.66 17.21
N GLU A 34 -42.21 -21.21 18.11
CA GLU A 34 -42.11 -22.51 18.74
C GLU A 34 -42.39 -23.63 17.71
N THR A 35 -41.71 -24.77 17.83
CA THR A 35 -42.33 -26.07 18.17
C THR A 35 -41.40 -27.26 17.85
N LEU A 36 -41.66 -28.33 18.63
CA LEU A 36 -41.25 -29.74 18.46
C LEU A 36 -39.94 -30.17 19.12
N VAL A 37 -40.09 -30.41 20.42
CA VAL A 37 -39.30 -31.33 21.25
C VAL A 37 -39.29 -32.72 20.61
N ALA A 38 -38.25 -33.01 19.85
CA ALA A 38 -37.76 -34.37 19.64
C ALA A 38 -36.36 -34.47 20.27
N LYS A 39 -36.30 -35.16 21.40
CA LYS A 39 -35.10 -35.36 22.22
C LYS A 39 -34.12 -36.26 21.45
N ILE A 40 -33.33 -35.70 20.53
CA ILE A 40 -32.18 -36.40 19.96
C ILE A 40 -31.18 -36.57 21.11
N LYS A 41 -31.09 -37.80 21.64
CA LYS A 41 -30.08 -38.22 22.61
C LYS A 41 -28.75 -37.61 22.19
N GLY A 42 -28.22 -36.72 23.02
CA GLY A 42 -26.98 -36.02 22.77
C GLY A 42 -25.86 -37.00 22.48
N VAL A 43 -25.52 -37.17 21.21
CA VAL A 43 -24.19 -37.62 20.84
C VAL A 43 -23.28 -36.47 21.21
N GLN A 44 -22.72 -36.54 22.41
CA GLN A 44 -21.59 -35.73 22.82
C GLN A 44 -20.41 -36.12 21.89
N THR A 45 -20.42 -35.64 20.65
CA THR A 45 -19.27 -35.72 19.78
C THR A 45 -18.24 -34.78 20.41
N LYS A 46 -17.36 -35.34 21.25
CA LYS A 46 -16.09 -34.68 21.58
C LYS A 46 -15.53 -34.22 20.23
N LYS A 47 -15.45 -32.90 19.98
CA LYS A 47 -14.88 -32.35 18.75
C LYS A 47 -13.39 -32.72 18.76
N LYS A 48 -13.09 -33.95 18.36
CA LYS A 48 -11.74 -34.49 18.33
C LYS A 48 -11.05 -33.77 17.17
N TYR A 49 -10.01 -33.00 17.48
CA TYR A 49 -9.21 -32.32 16.47
C TYR A 49 -8.80 -33.32 15.38
N LYS A 50 -8.79 -32.85 14.13
CA LYS A 50 -8.36 -33.69 13.01
C LYS A 50 -6.93 -34.15 13.26
N PRO A 51 -6.65 -35.46 13.31
CA PRO A 51 -5.32 -35.95 13.64
C PRO A 51 -4.31 -35.45 12.60
N VAL A 52 -3.09 -35.16 13.04
CA VAL A 52 -2.05 -34.57 12.18
C VAL A 52 -1.76 -35.43 10.94
N ALA A 53 -1.91 -36.76 11.05
CA ALA A 53 -1.78 -37.70 9.95
C ALA A 53 -2.83 -37.52 8.83
N GLN A 54 -3.98 -36.92 9.14
CA GLN A 54 -5.04 -36.58 8.18
C GLN A 54 -4.97 -35.13 7.70
N LYS A 55 -3.86 -34.43 7.97
CA LYS A 55 -3.62 -33.07 7.47
C LYS A 55 -3.25 -33.14 5.99
N VAL A 56 -4.19 -32.75 5.14
CA VAL A 56 -3.93 -32.56 3.71
C VAL A 56 -3.18 -31.24 3.54
N ARG A 57 -1.98 -31.29 2.96
CA ARG A 57 -1.29 -30.09 2.48
C ARG A 57 -1.80 -29.83 1.07
N SER A 58 -2.28 -28.61 0.81
CA SER A 58 -2.60 -28.21 -0.55
C SER A 58 -1.34 -28.32 -1.40
N VAL A 59 -1.49 -28.92 -2.58
CA VAL A 59 -0.43 -28.89 -3.57
C VAL A 59 -0.37 -27.46 -4.09
N VAL A 60 0.83 -26.88 -4.14
CA VAL A 60 1.03 -25.54 -4.71
C VAL A 60 0.79 -25.68 -6.21
N ALA A 61 -0.43 -25.38 -6.64
CA ALA A 61 -0.77 -25.31 -8.06
C ALA A 61 -0.19 -24.02 -8.65
N SER A 62 0.31 -24.10 -9.89
CA SER A 62 0.60 -22.91 -10.69
C SER A 62 -0.71 -22.17 -10.98
N CYS A 63 -0.68 -20.83 -10.94
CA CYS A 63 -1.82 -20.02 -11.33
C CYS A 63 -2.15 -20.32 -12.81
N PRO A 64 -3.38 -20.71 -13.16
CA PRO A 64 -3.77 -20.93 -14.55
C PRO A 64 -3.54 -19.67 -15.39
N ASP A 65 -3.22 -19.84 -16.67
CA ASP A 65 -2.96 -18.72 -17.58
C ASP A 65 -4.18 -17.78 -17.70
N ASP A 66 -5.39 -18.30 -17.57
CA ASP A 66 -6.64 -17.51 -17.56
C ASP A 66 -6.69 -16.44 -16.45
N PHE A 67 -5.97 -16.66 -15.35
CA PHE A 67 -5.88 -15.71 -14.23
C PHE A 67 -4.55 -14.96 -14.20
N ARG A 68 -3.72 -15.11 -15.25
CA ARG A 68 -2.43 -14.46 -15.35
C ARG A 68 -2.63 -13.05 -15.89
N ILE A 69 -2.22 -12.05 -15.10
CA ILE A 69 -2.28 -10.64 -15.49
C ILE A 69 -1.26 -10.39 -16.61
N GLU A 70 -1.72 -10.28 -17.85
CA GLU A 70 -0.91 -9.85 -18.99
C GLU A 70 -0.72 -8.32 -18.98
N ARG A 71 0.50 -7.86 -18.67
CA ARG A 71 0.84 -6.44 -18.77
C ARG A 71 1.18 -6.09 -20.22
N LYS A 72 0.18 -5.67 -20.99
CA LYS A 72 0.37 -5.13 -22.34
C LYS A 72 0.80 -3.67 -22.26
N ILE A 73 2.11 -3.41 -22.23
CA ILE A 73 2.65 -2.05 -22.33
C ILE A 73 2.68 -1.69 -23.82
N ILE A 74 1.69 -0.92 -24.27
CA ILE A 74 1.59 -0.45 -25.66
C ILE A 74 2.27 0.91 -25.75
N GLY A 75 3.34 1.01 -26.55
CA GLY A 75 4.11 2.25 -26.72
C GLY A 75 5.15 2.49 -25.61
N ASP A 76 5.86 3.62 -25.70
CA ASP A 76 6.79 4.07 -24.66
C ASP A 76 6.02 4.83 -23.57
N PRO A 77 5.91 4.27 -22.34
CA PRO A 77 5.18 4.93 -21.25
C PRO A 77 5.84 6.23 -20.77
N LEU A 78 7.11 6.47 -21.12
CA LEU A 78 7.87 7.65 -20.69
C LEU A 78 7.90 8.75 -21.76
N ALA A 79 7.29 8.53 -22.93
CA ALA A 79 7.36 9.47 -24.04
C ALA A 79 6.78 10.86 -23.71
N SER A 80 5.76 10.93 -22.85
CA SER A 80 5.15 12.20 -22.42
C SER A 80 5.79 12.81 -21.18
N MET A 81 6.81 12.18 -20.59
CA MET A 81 7.38 12.62 -19.32
C MET A 81 8.32 13.82 -19.54
N PRO A 82 8.12 14.95 -18.85
CA PRO A 82 9.01 16.09 -18.97
C PRO A 82 10.40 15.73 -18.43
N LYS A 83 11.44 16.12 -19.18
CA LYS A 83 12.84 15.91 -18.74
C LYS A 83 13.16 16.85 -17.59
N LEU A 84 13.74 16.29 -16.53
CA LEU A 84 14.29 17.08 -15.44
C LEU A 84 15.76 17.38 -15.66
N ASP A 85 16.13 18.61 -15.33
CA ASP A 85 17.51 19.07 -15.37
C ASP A 85 18.17 18.79 -14.01
N PRO A 86 19.38 18.23 -13.97
CA PRO A 86 20.05 17.91 -12.71
C PRO A 86 20.49 19.14 -11.91
N ASN A 87 20.53 20.32 -12.55
CA ASN A 87 20.80 21.60 -11.91
C ASN A 87 19.76 22.63 -12.36
N PRO A 88 18.56 22.61 -11.77
CA PRO A 88 17.48 23.51 -12.18
C PRO A 88 17.75 24.94 -11.72
N ALA A 89 17.11 25.88 -12.40
CA ALA A 89 17.07 27.29 -12.02
C ALA A 89 16.43 27.48 -10.62
N PRO A 90 16.69 28.61 -9.94
CA PRO A 90 15.99 28.92 -8.71
C PRO A 90 14.47 28.88 -8.90
N PHE A 91 13.77 28.45 -7.84
CA PHE A 91 12.33 28.30 -7.85
C PHE A 91 11.62 29.57 -8.31
N ARG A 92 10.61 29.39 -9.18
CA ARG A 92 9.70 30.44 -9.60
C ARG A 92 8.27 29.88 -9.50
N PRO A 93 7.33 30.58 -8.84
CA PRO A 93 5.95 30.11 -8.76
C PRO A 93 5.36 29.99 -10.16
N GLN A 94 4.71 28.86 -10.44
CA GLN A 94 4.12 28.55 -11.74
C GLN A 94 2.70 28.00 -11.56
N GLY A 95 1.72 28.78 -12.00
CA GLY A 95 0.30 28.37 -12.03
C GLY A 95 -0.23 27.97 -10.65
N ARG A 96 -0.53 26.67 -10.47
CA ARG A 96 -1.04 26.07 -9.23
C ARG A 96 0.06 25.95 -8.17
N TYR A 97 1.33 25.89 -8.54
CA TYR A 97 2.40 25.74 -7.56
C TYR A 97 2.90 27.10 -7.07
N THR A 98 2.44 27.49 -5.88
CA THR A 98 2.75 28.75 -5.20
C THR A 98 3.88 28.60 -4.18
N GLU A 99 4.44 29.73 -3.74
CA GLU A 99 5.48 29.77 -2.69
C GLU A 99 4.99 29.16 -1.36
N GLU A 100 3.71 29.33 -1.03
CA GLU A 100 3.11 28.75 0.18
C GLU A 100 3.14 27.22 0.15
N ARG A 101 2.76 26.63 -1.01
CA ARG A 101 2.78 25.18 -1.24
C ARG A 101 4.21 24.63 -1.23
N MET A 102 5.17 25.40 -1.74
CA MET A 102 6.60 25.08 -1.66
C MET A 102 7.09 25.00 -0.21
N LEU A 103 6.80 26.03 0.59
CA LEU A 103 7.18 26.08 2.00
C LEU A 103 6.51 25.00 2.83
N GLN A 104 5.27 24.65 2.51
CA GLN A 104 4.56 23.56 3.17
C GLN A 104 5.25 22.21 2.90
N LEU A 105 5.61 21.93 1.63
CA LEU A 105 6.38 20.73 1.28
C LEU A 105 7.70 20.65 2.05
N ASP A 106 8.45 21.76 2.10
CA ASP A 106 9.73 21.83 2.82
C ASP A 106 9.56 21.60 4.33
N ARG A 107 8.45 22.09 4.91
CA ARG A 107 8.13 21.91 6.33
C ARG A 107 7.78 20.47 6.66
N GLU A 108 7.01 19.81 5.80
CA GLU A 108 6.54 18.44 6.02
C GLU A 108 7.66 17.39 5.84
N HIS A 109 8.74 17.74 5.12
CA HIS A 109 9.79 16.79 4.73
C HIS A 109 11.18 17.16 5.31
N PRO A 110 11.33 17.29 6.65
CA PRO A 110 12.62 17.59 7.24
C PRO A 110 13.57 16.38 7.12
N GLY A 111 14.76 16.60 6.55
CA GLY A 111 15.86 15.63 6.54
C GLY A 111 15.72 14.47 5.55
N PHE A 112 14.69 14.47 4.68
CA PHE A 112 14.56 13.46 3.63
C PHE A 112 15.37 13.81 2.37
N LEU A 113 15.30 15.06 1.92
CA LEU A 113 15.98 15.54 0.70
C LEU A 113 17.13 16.49 1.04
N THR A 114 18.22 16.41 0.29
CA THR A 114 19.28 17.43 0.29
C THR A 114 18.79 18.74 -0.32
N GLU A 115 19.50 19.85 -0.12
CA GLU A 115 19.15 21.15 -0.74
C GLU A 115 19.14 21.09 -2.27
N ALA A 116 20.07 20.35 -2.87
CA ALA A 116 20.11 20.17 -4.32
C ALA A 116 18.90 19.36 -4.82
N GLU A 117 18.56 18.27 -4.13
CA GLU A 117 17.40 17.45 -4.50
C GLU A 117 16.07 18.18 -4.28
N ARG A 118 15.96 19.04 -3.26
CA ARG A 118 14.79 19.91 -3.07
C ARG A 118 14.57 20.82 -4.27
N ARG A 119 15.63 21.42 -4.81
CA ARG A 119 15.53 22.25 -6.03
C ARG A 119 15.01 21.45 -7.23
N ILE A 120 15.49 20.22 -7.39
CA ILE A 120 15.01 19.29 -8.43
C ILE A 120 13.53 18.94 -8.21
N MET A 121 13.13 18.71 -6.96
CA MET A 121 11.74 18.44 -6.62
C MET A 121 10.81 19.62 -6.92
N HIS A 122 11.22 20.85 -6.61
CA HIS A 122 10.45 22.03 -6.96
C HIS A 122 10.35 22.23 -8.49
N ASP A 123 11.41 21.94 -9.25
CA ASP A 123 11.37 21.96 -10.72
C ASP A 123 10.41 20.89 -11.28
N LEU A 124 10.39 19.69 -10.69
CA LEU A 124 9.43 18.63 -11.04
C LEU A 124 7.99 19.12 -10.86
N MET A 125 7.69 19.70 -9.70
CA MET A 125 6.36 20.21 -9.36
C MET A 125 5.93 21.34 -10.30
N CYS A 126 6.84 22.24 -10.66
CA CYS A 126 6.59 23.28 -11.66
C CYS A 126 6.30 22.69 -13.05
N LYS A 127 7.13 21.76 -13.53
CA LYS A 127 6.95 21.11 -14.85
C LYS A 127 5.65 20.30 -14.91
N GLN A 128 5.21 19.75 -13.78
CA GLN A 128 3.99 18.97 -13.62
C GLN A 128 2.83 19.78 -13.02
N ASN A 129 2.77 21.09 -13.28
CA ASN A 129 1.79 22.02 -12.72
C ASN A 129 0.31 21.56 -12.84
N GLN A 130 -0.06 20.82 -13.88
CA GLN A 130 -1.44 20.33 -14.08
C GLN A 130 -1.66 18.88 -13.59
N ALA A 131 -0.61 18.19 -13.15
CA ALA A 131 -0.73 16.80 -12.70
C ALA A 131 -1.18 16.67 -11.25
N PHE A 132 -0.97 17.72 -10.44
CA PHE A 132 -1.30 17.74 -9.02
C PHE A 132 -2.51 18.63 -8.76
N ALA A 133 -3.44 18.10 -7.96
CA ALA A 133 -4.54 18.84 -7.36
C ALA A 133 -4.20 19.05 -5.89
N TRP A 134 -4.11 20.31 -5.47
CA TRP A 134 -3.80 20.67 -4.09
C TRP A 134 -5.05 20.95 -3.28
N GLU A 135 -6.10 21.41 -3.95
CA GLU A 135 -7.45 21.53 -3.40
C GLU A 135 -8.38 20.56 -4.12
N ASP A 136 -9.47 20.15 -3.48
CA ASP A 136 -10.43 19.21 -4.08
C ASP A 136 -11.13 19.79 -5.32
N GLU A 137 -11.23 21.13 -5.41
CA GLU A 137 -11.70 21.85 -6.60
C GLU A 137 -10.78 21.69 -7.82
N GLU A 138 -9.51 21.34 -7.61
CA GLU A 138 -8.49 21.22 -8.67
C GLU A 138 -8.39 19.79 -9.24
N ARG A 139 -9.19 18.85 -8.73
CA ARG A 139 -9.13 17.40 -8.98
C ARG A 139 -9.74 16.94 -10.31
#